data_AF-A0A7X6HF28-F1
#
_entry.id   AF-A0A7X6HF28-F1
#
_cell.length_a   1.000
_cell.length_b   1.000
_cell.length_c   1.000
_cell.angle_alpha   90.00
_cell.angle_beta   90.00
_cell.angle_gamma   90.00
#
_symmetry.space_group_name_H-M   'P 1'
#
loop_
_entity.id
_entity.type
_entity.pdbx_description
1 polymer ?
#
loop_
_entity_poly.entity_id
_entity_poly.type
_entity_poly.pdbx_seq_one_letter_code
_entity_poly.pdbx_strand_id
1 'polypeptide(L)'
;MRLVAERRAVHPGLRIYHYAHYEKNALSQLAERHGIYRDQVAELNGQVLFDLRPVVSKAIRISEKSLSIKKLEPLYRTGAREGVSTAVDSITAYSSFMAAWELGDHAEAGRIMDAILAYNRDDCESTLQLRDWLLAL
;
A
#
# COMPACT_ATOMS: atom_id res chain seq x y z
N MET A 1 -8.15 -11.28 -6.19
CA MET A 1 -9.60 -10.99 -6.22
C MET A 1 -10.40 -11.81 -5.21
N ARG A 2 -10.22 -13.13 -5.12
CA ARG A 2 -10.96 -13.99 -4.19
C ARG A 2 -10.98 -13.51 -2.73
N LEU A 3 -9.82 -13.15 -2.16
CA LEU A 3 -9.71 -12.65 -0.78
C LEU A 3 -10.64 -11.45 -0.51
N VAL A 4 -10.67 -10.48 -1.43
CA VAL A 4 -11.48 -9.27 -1.25
C VAL A 4 -12.97 -9.59 -1.40
N ALA A 5 -13.33 -10.48 -2.34
CA ALA A 5 -14.71 -10.92 -2.51
C ALA A 5 -15.24 -11.66 -1.26
N GLU A 6 -14.47 -12.59 -0.70
CA GLU A 6 -14.82 -13.32 0.53
C GLU A 6 -14.99 -12.36 1.71
N ARG A 7 -14.08 -11.39 1.88
CA ARG A 7 -14.21 -10.38 2.94
C ARG A 7 -15.42 -9.48 2.77
N ARG A 8 -15.80 -9.13 1.53
CA ARG A 8 -16.99 -8.30 1.26
C ARG A 8 -18.30 -9.03 1.51
N ALA A 9 -18.35 -10.35 1.34
CA ALA A 9 -19.52 -11.14 1.69
C ALA A 9 -19.84 -11.04 3.20
N VAL A 10 -18.81 -10.98 4.04
CA VAL A 10 -18.94 -10.84 5.50
C VAL A 10 -19.06 -9.36 5.93
N HIS A 11 -18.42 -8.46 5.18
CA HIS A 11 -18.39 -7.03 5.47
C HIS A 11 -18.81 -6.22 4.22
N PRO A 12 -20.12 -6.07 3.95
CA PRO A 12 -20.61 -5.37 2.76
C PRO A 12 -20.12 -3.91 2.64
N GLY A 13 -19.84 -3.27 3.78
CA GLY A 13 -19.29 -1.90 3.86
C GLY A 13 -17.76 -1.80 3.84
N LEU A 14 -17.04 -2.89 3.54
CA LEU A 14 -15.57 -2.92 3.49
C LEU A 14 -15.03 -1.84 2.54
N ARG A 15 -14.08 -1.06 3.04
CA ARG A 15 -13.27 -0.12 2.25
C ARG A 15 -11.80 -0.49 2.39
N ILE A 16 -11.07 -0.40 1.29
CA ILE A 16 -9.62 -0.55 1.25
C ILE A 16 -9.04 0.84 1.03
N TYR A 17 -8.38 1.36 2.06
CA TYR A 17 -7.74 2.66 1.99
C TYR A 17 -6.36 2.54 1.35
N HIS A 18 -6.04 3.48 0.48
CA HIS A 18 -4.72 3.61 -0.11
C HIS A 18 -4.34 5.09 -0.20
N TYR A 19 -3.08 5.36 -0.51
CA TYR A 19 -2.57 6.72 -0.62
C TYR A 19 -1.98 6.96 -2.02
N ALA A 20 -2.62 7.85 -2.77
CA ALA A 20 -2.31 8.19 -4.16
C ALA A 20 -2.68 7.09 -5.17
N HIS A 21 -2.50 7.41 -6.46
CA HIS A 21 -3.16 6.74 -7.57
C HIS A 21 -2.46 5.46 -8.06
N TYR A 22 -1.28 5.14 -7.52
CA TYR A 22 -0.45 4.05 -8.04
C TYR A 22 -1.17 2.71 -8.06
N GLU A 23 -1.78 2.31 -6.94
CA GLU A 23 -2.46 1.02 -6.80
C GLU A 23 -3.60 0.82 -7.79
N LYS A 24 -4.49 1.83 -7.94
CA LYS A 24 -5.60 1.78 -8.89
C LYS A 24 -5.09 1.60 -10.33
N ASN A 25 -4.06 2.35 -10.69
CA ASN A 25 -3.48 2.29 -12.02
C ASN A 25 -2.80 0.94 -12.26
N ALA A 26 -2.02 0.45 -11.31
CA ALA A 26 -1.32 -0.83 -11.40
C ALA A 26 -2.29 -2.00 -11.55
N LEU A 27 -3.34 -2.07 -10.71
CA LEU A 27 -4.37 -3.11 -10.80
C LEU A 27 -5.10 -3.09 -12.15
N SER A 28 -5.45 -1.90 -12.63
CA SER A 28 -6.16 -1.75 -13.92
C SER A 28 -5.26 -2.18 -15.08
N GLN A 29 -3.99 -1.78 -15.07
CA GLN A 29 -3.02 -2.16 -16.11
C GLN A 29 -2.75 -3.68 -16.10
N LEU A 30 -2.66 -4.31 -14.93
CA LEU A 30 -2.46 -5.76 -14.83
C LEU A 30 -3.69 -6.53 -15.34
N ALA A 31 -4.89 -6.11 -14.96
CA ALA A 31 -6.13 -6.74 -15.45
C ALA A 31 -6.30 -6.59 -16.97
N GLU A 32 -5.95 -5.41 -17.50
CA GLU A 32 -5.96 -5.16 -18.95
C GLU A 32 -4.96 -6.08 -19.65
N ARG A 33 -3.69 -6.05 -19.22
CA ARG A 33 -2.58 -6.80 -19.82
C ARG A 33 -2.84 -8.30 -19.87
N HIS A 34 -3.39 -8.87 -18.80
CA HIS A 34 -3.59 -10.30 -18.68
C HIS A 34 -4.99 -10.78 -19.10
N GLY A 35 -5.90 -9.86 -19.43
CA GLY A 35 -7.26 -10.21 -19.87
C GLY A 35 -8.11 -10.88 -18.78
N ILE A 36 -7.74 -10.73 -17.51
CA ILE A 36 -8.39 -11.38 -16.37
C ILE A 36 -8.77 -10.35 -15.31
N TYR A 37 -9.82 -10.64 -14.55
CA TYR A 37 -10.27 -9.84 -13.40
C TYR A 37 -10.69 -8.39 -13.71
N ARG A 38 -11.01 -8.05 -14.97
CA ARG A 38 -11.36 -6.67 -15.37
C ARG A 38 -12.56 -6.12 -14.60
N ASP A 39 -13.65 -6.89 -14.55
CA ASP A 39 -14.89 -6.47 -13.87
C ASP A 39 -14.66 -6.32 -12.37
N GLN A 40 -13.90 -7.24 -11.76
CA GLN A 40 -13.55 -7.19 -10.35
C GLN A 40 -12.70 -5.95 -10.04
N VAL A 41 -11.70 -5.63 -10.87
CA VAL A 41 -10.89 -4.41 -10.68
C VAL A 41 -11.74 -3.15 -10.87
N ALA A 42 -12.63 -3.12 -11.86
CA ALA A 42 -13.55 -2.00 -12.07
C ALA A 42 -14.47 -1.79 -10.84
N GLU A 43 -15.02 -2.87 -10.28
CA GLU A 43 -15.83 -2.83 -9.06
C GLU A 43 -15.01 -2.31 -7.87
N LEU A 44 -13.79 -2.81 -7.68
CA LEU A 44 -12.89 -2.34 -6.62
C LEU A 44 -12.61 -0.84 -6.77
N ASN A 45 -12.30 -0.38 -7.98
CA ASN A 45 -12.01 1.02 -8.25
C ASN A 45 -13.20 1.95 -7.98
N GLY A 46 -14.43 1.48 -8.22
CA GLY A 46 -15.66 2.26 -8.08
C GLY A 46 -16.19 2.35 -6.66
N GLN A 47 -16.09 1.29 -5.86
CA GLN A 47 -16.82 1.20 -4.58
C GLN A 47 -15.96 0.82 -3.37
N VAL A 48 -14.79 0.21 -3.58
CA VAL A 48 -14.03 -0.42 -2.48
C VAL A 48 -12.74 0.33 -2.19
N LEU A 49 -12.01 0.75 -3.21
CA LEU A 49 -10.73 1.45 -3.09
C LEU A 49 -10.95 2.95 -2.84
N PHE A 50 -10.52 3.40 -1.67
CA PHE A 50 -10.66 4.77 -1.21
C PHE A 50 -9.30 5.46 -1.11
N ASP A 51 -9.06 6.47 -1.96
CA ASP A 51 -7.83 7.25 -1.96
C ASP A 51 -7.90 8.34 -0.87
N LEU A 52 -7.00 8.28 0.11
CA LEU A 52 -6.91 9.29 1.17
C LEU A 52 -6.21 10.58 0.70
N ARG A 53 -5.47 10.54 -0.41
CA ARG A 53 -4.69 11.69 -0.89
C ARG A 53 -5.54 12.93 -1.19
N PRO A 54 -6.70 12.83 -1.89
CA PRO A 54 -7.57 13.99 -2.12
C PRO A 54 -8.21 14.55 -0.84
N VAL A 55 -8.42 13.72 0.18
CA VAL A 55 -8.92 14.18 1.49
C VAL A 55 -7.85 15.02 2.18
N VAL A 56 -6.64 14.48 2.27
CA VAL A 56 -5.48 15.18 2.85
C VAL A 56 -5.20 16.49 2.12
N SER A 57 -5.18 16.50 0.78
CA SER A 57 -4.87 17.71 0.02
C SER A 57 -5.91 18.82 0.17
N LYS A 58 -7.12 18.50 0.62
CA LYS A 58 -8.17 19.49 0.90
C LYS A 58 -8.20 19.92 2.37
N ALA A 59 -7.90 19.01 3.30
CA ALA A 59 -8.03 19.27 4.74
C ALA A 59 -6.72 19.76 5.39
N ILE A 60 -5.56 19.37 4.88
CA ILE A 60 -4.27 19.54 5.57
C ILE A 60 -3.34 20.49 4.80
N ARG A 61 -2.59 21.30 5.56
CA ARG A 61 -1.52 22.17 5.06
C ARG A 61 -0.28 21.97 5.92
N ILE A 62 0.86 21.76 5.28
CA ILE A 62 2.18 21.61 5.92
C ILE A 62 3.21 22.42 5.14
N SER A 63 4.30 22.84 5.79
CA SER A 63 5.40 23.61 5.19
C SER A 63 6.37 22.74 4.37
N GLU A 64 5.90 21.62 3.84
CA GLU A 64 6.70 20.68 3.05
C GLU A 64 6.37 20.81 1.56
N LYS A 65 7.35 20.50 0.71
CA LYS A 65 7.22 20.61 -0.76
C LYS A 65 6.25 19.60 -1.37
N SER A 66 5.86 18.57 -0.62
CA SER A 66 4.94 17.53 -1.08
C SER A 66 4.10 16.98 0.06
N LEU A 67 2.89 16.53 -0.27
CA LEU A 67 2.01 15.79 0.63
C LEU A 67 2.20 14.28 0.43
N SER A 68 3.43 13.77 0.55
CA SER A 68 3.63 12.32 0.62
C SER A 68 3.24 11.83 2.02
N ILE A 69 2.81 10.57 2.14
CA ILE A 69 2.41 10.02 3.44
C ILE A 69 3.53 10.11 4.48
N LYS A 70 4.79 9.87 4.07
CA LYS A 70 5.98 9.98 4.93
C LYS A 70 6.20 11.38 5.51
N LYS A 71 5.83 12.43 4.77
CA LYS A 71 5.92 13.82 5.25
C LYS A 71 4.81 14.17 6.23
N LEU A 72 3.74 13.39 6.27
CA LEU A 72 2.59 13.57 7.15
C LEU A 72 2.69 12.75 8.43
N GLU A 73 3.44 11.64 8.42
CA GLU A 73 3.62 10.76 9.57
C GLU A 73 3.93 11.46 10.90
N PRO A 74 4.77 12.51 10.94
CA PRO A 74 5.03 13.23 12.19
C PRO A 74 3.78 13.86 12.84
N LEU A 75 2.68 14.02 12.09
CA LEU A 75 1.44 14.63 12.58
C LEU A 75 0.49 13.64 13.26
N TYR A 76 0.53 12.36 12.88
CA TYR A 76 -0.48 11.38 13.30
C TYR A 76 0.11 10.12 13.93
N ARG A 77 1.42 9.91 13.84
CA ARG A 77 2.08 8.72 14.35
C ARG A 77 3.05 9.08 15.48
N THR A 78 3.02 8.27 16.53
CA THR A 78 4.01 8.31 17.60
C THR A 78 5.09 7.27 17.34
N GLY A 79 6.36 7.67 17.34
CA GLY A 79 7.49 6.77 17.12
C GLY A 79 8.02 6.78 15.67
N ALA A 80 9.27 6.37 15.51
CA ALA A 80 9.91 6.27 14.21
C ALA A 80 9.36 5.08 13.41
N ARG A 81 9.54 5.11 12.09
CA ARG A 81 9.44 3.88 11.28
C ARG A 81 10.56 2.93 11.69
N GLU A 82 10.22 1.66 11.89
CA GLU A 82 11.24 0.62 12.03
C GLU A 82 11.69 0.20 10.62
N GLY A 83 12.97 0.39 10.31
CA GLY A 83 13.57 0.01 9.04
C GLY A 83 13.84 1.17 8.08
N VAL A 84 15.05 1.17 7.51
CA VAL A 84 15.46 2.08 6.44
C VAL A 84 15.21 1.39 5.12
N SER A 85 14.14 1.76 4.41
CA SER A 85 13.99 1.45 2.98
C SER A 85 13.10 2.49 2.30
N THR A 86 13.60 3.11 1.25
CA THR A 86 12.85 3.96 0.34
C THR A 86 11.97 3.11 -0.60
N ALA A 87 10.99 3.71 -1.26
CA ALA A 87 10.13 3.01 -2.23
C ALA A 87 10.90 2.48 -3.46
N VAL A 88 12.09 3.03 -3.75
CA VAL A 88 13.00 2.53 -4.79
C VAL A 88 13.66 1.22 -4.37
N ASP A 89 13.70 0.95 -3.06
CA ASP A 89 14.29 -0.27 -2.51
C ASP A 89 13.35 -1.47 -2.63
N SER A 90 12.02 -1.32 -2.77
CA SER A 90 11.10 -2.47 -2.80
C SER A 90 11.19 -3.29 -4.09
N ILE A 91 11.30 -2.63 -5.25
CA ILE A 91 11.52 -3.30 -6.55
C ILE A 91 12.89 -3.97 -6.57
N THR A 92 13.91 -3.25 -6.12
CA THR A 92 15.28 -3.77 -6.02
C THR A 92 15.35 -4.96 -5.06
N ALA A 93 14.69 -4.87 -3.90
CA ALA A 93 14.62 -5.95 -2.92
C ALA A 93 13.91 -7.18 -3.48
N TYR A 94 12.80 -7.00 -4.21
CA TYR A 94 12.14 -8.14 -4.85
C TYR A 94 13.01 -8.77 -5.94
N SER A 95 13.73 -7.97 -6.73
CA SER A 95 14.71 -8.51 -7.69
C SER A 95 15.81 -9.31 -7.01
N SER A 96 16.35 -8.82 -5.89
CA SER A 96 17.35 -9.53 -5.09
C SER A 96 16.81 -10.82 -4.48
N PHE A 97 15.55 -10.80 -4.00
CA PHE A 97 14.85 -11.99 -3.54
C PHE A 97 14.78 -13.06 -4.63
N MET A 98 14.35 -12.68 -5.84
CA MET A 98 14.27 -13.61 -6.97
C MET A 98 15.66 -14.18 -7.33
N ALA A 99 16.69 -13.35 -7.36
CA ALA A 99 18.06 -13.79 -7.63
C ALA A 99 18.58 -14.79 -6.59
N ALA A 100 18.38 -14.50 -5.29
CA ALA A 100 18.78 -15.41 -4.21
C ALA A 100 18.02 -16.75 -4.29
N TRP A 101 16.72 -16.68 -4.60
CA TRP A 101 15.88 -17.86 -4.78
C TRP A 101 16.35 -18.74 -5.95
N GLU A 102 16.65 -18.15 -7.10
CA GLU A 102 17.14 -18.85 -8.30
C GLU A 102 18.52 -19.49 -8.08
N LEU A 103 19.37 -18.89 -7.23
CA LEU A 103 20.66 -19.44 -6.83
C LEU A 103 20.55 -20.55 -5.77
N GLY A 104 19.36 -20.83 -5.23
CA GLY A 104 19.14 -21.81 -4.17
C GLY A 104 19.54 -21.31 -2.78
N ASP A 105 19.87 -20.03 -2.61
CA ASP A 105 20.15 -19.42 -1.31
C ASP A 105 18.83 -19.03 -0.62
N HIS A 106 18.12 -20.06 -0.15
CA HIS A 106 16.81 -19.89 0.49
C HIS A 106 16.90 -19.11 1.82
N ALA A 107 18.05 -19.11 2.48
CA ALA A 107 18.25 -18.36 3.72
C ALA A 107 18.27 -16.85 3.44
N GLU A 108 19.04 -16.42 2.44
CA GLU A 108 19.08 -15.01 2.04
C GLU A 108 17.74 -14.56 1.43
N ALA A 109 17.13 -15.40 0.58
CA ALA A 109 15.80 -15.13 0.04
C ALA A 109 14.76 -14.93 1.16
N GLY A 110 14.78 -15.78 2.20
CA GLY A 110 13.92 -15.64 3.37
C GLY A 110 14.14 -14.30 4.09
N ARG A 111 15.40 -13.93 4.35
CA ARG A 111 15.77 -12.67 5.01
C ARG A 111 15.27 -11.44 4.23
N ILE A 112 15.41 -11.46 2.91
CA ILE A 112 14.95 -10.36 2.05
C ILE A 112 13.41 -10.29 2.06
N MET A 113 12.73 -11.43 1.96
CA MET A 113 11.27 -11.49 2.02
C MET A 113 10.73 -10.94 3.34
N ASP A 114 11.35 -11.30 4.48
CA ASP A 114 10.97 -10.76 5.79
C ASP A 114 11.08 -9.24 5.85
N ALA A 115 12.13 -8.66 5.26
CA ALA A 115 12.28 -7.22 5.16
C ALA A 115 11.20 -6.57 4.29
N ILE A 116 10.86 -7.18 3.15
CA ILE A 116 9.76 -6.71 2.28
C ILE A 116 8.43 -6.76 3.04
N LEU A 117 8.15 -7.83 3.76
CA LEU A 117 6.91 -7.99 4.52
C LEU A 117 6.81 -6.99 5.68
N ALA A 118 7.91 -6.76 6.41
CA ALA A 118 7.97 -5.76 7.48
C ALA A 118 7.69 -4.35 6.95
N TYR A 119 8.32 -3.98 5.83
CA TYR A 119 8.08 -2.69 5.18
C TYR A 119 6.62 -2.50 4.76
N ASN A 120 6.04 -3.48 4.06
CA ASN A 120 4.65 -3.40 3.60
C ASN A 120 3.67 -3.34 4.78
N ARG A 121 3.98 -4.03 5.89
CA ARG A 121 3.18 -3.96 7.11
C ARG A 121 3.19 -2.54 7.70
N ASP A 122 4.36 -1.93 7.88
CA ASP A 122 4.47 -0.57 8.41
C ASP A 122 3.75 0.47 7.53
N ASP A 123 3.80 0.32 6.20
CA ASP A 123 3.05 1.19 5.26
C ASP A 123 1.53 1.01 5.38
N CYS A 124 1.04 -0.23 5.57
CA CYS A 124 -0.39 -0.48 5.82
C CYS A 124 -0.84 0.11 7.15
N GLU A 125 -0.04 -0.06 8.21
CA GLU A 125 -0.31 0.48 9.53
C GLU A 125 -0.30 2.01 9.52
N SER A 126 0.68 2.63 8.85
CA SER A 126 0.75 4.08 8.65
C SER A 126 -0.49 4.62 7.91
N THR A 127 -0.95 3.92 6.87
CA THR A 127 -2.17 4.28 6.15
C THR A 127 -3.43 4.18 7.03
N LEU A 128 -3.51 3.17 7.89
CA LEU A 128 -4.60 3.03 8.86
C LEU A 128 -4.59 4.15 9.89
N GLN A 129 -3.42 4.46 10.47
CA GLN A 129 -3.26 5.55 11.44
C GLN A 129 -3.62 6.90 10.82
N LEU A 130 -3.24 7.16 9.57
CA LEU A 130 -3.65 8.36 8.84
C LEU A 130 -5.18 8.44 8.72
N ARG A 131 -5.85 7.33 8.37
CA ARG A 131 -7.32 7.28 8.27
C ARG A 131 -7.97 7.60 9.61
N ASP A 132 -7.48 6.99 10.70
CA ASP A 132 -8.05 7.19 12.03
C ASP A 132 -7.86 8.61 12.52
N TRP A 133 -6.67 9.18 12.29
CA TRP A 133 -6.38 10.58 12.59
C TRP A 133 -7.28 11.53 11.81
N LEU A 134 -7.47 11.32 10.50
CA LEU A 134 -8.36 12.15 9.68
C LEU A 134 -9.82 12.12 10.13
N LEU A 135 -10.28 11.04 10.75
CA LEU A 135 -11.64 10.94 11.29
C LEU A 135 -11.80 11.58 12.67
N ALA A 136 -10.68 11.85 13.36
CA ALA A 136 -10.65 12.49 14.67
C ALA A 136 -10.41 14.01 14.59
N LEU A 137 -10.15 14.56 13.39
CA LEU A 137 -10.06 15.99 13.13
C LEU A 137 -11.44 16.66 13.13
#